data_AF-A0A3P7NH07-F1
#
_entry.id   AF-A0A3P7NH07-F1
#
_cell.length_a   1.000
_cell.length_b   1.000
_cell.length_c   1.000
_cell.angle_alpha   90.00
_cell.angle_beta   90.00
_cell.angle_gamma   90.00
#
_symmetry.space_group_name_H-M   'P 1'
#
loop_
_entity.id
_entity.type
_entity.pdbx_description
1 polymer ?
#
loop_
_entity_poly.entity_id
_entity_poly.type
_entity_poly.pdbx_seq_one_letter_code
_entity_poly.pdbx_strand_id
1 'polypeptide(L)'
;MKLAQVTTVSKAVAGNNGFRFFVQFNADAPLVQATNEKLNSGALALGDAESTSFVPRRGLLCAARFSVDNLWYRARVTRVVKKQVTVLFIDFGNEETI
;
A
#
# COMPACT_ATOMS: atom_id res chain seq x y z
N MET A 1 -27.77 3.49 -1.54
CA MET A 1 -26.72 2.99 -0.63
C MET A 1 -25.61 2.38 -1.48
N LYS A 2 -24.33 2.77 -1.30
CA LYS A 2 -23.22 2.13 -2.03
C LYS A 2 -22.76 0.90 -1.24
N LEU A 3 -22.68 -0.26 -1.88
CA LEU A 3 -22.10 -1.45 -1.29
C LEU A 3 -20.59 -1.26 -1.12
N ALA A 4 -20.06 -1.73 0.00
CA ALA A 4 -18.64 -1.73 0.30
C ALA A 4 -18.27 -3.03 1.00
N GLN A 5 -17.01 -3.43 0.84
CA GLN A 5 -16.43 -4.61 1.47
C GLN A 5 -15.33 -4.19 2.44
N VAL A 6 -15.25 -4.86 3.59
CA VAL A 6 -14.14 -4.68 4.54
C VAL A 6 -12.91 -5.37 3.96
N THR A 7 -11.83 -4.61 3.78
CA THR A 7 -10.57 -5.11 3.21
C THR A 7 -9.55 -5.46 4.28
N THR A 8 -9.54 -4.74 5.40
CA THR A 8 -8.61 -4.98 6.50
C THR A 8 -9.24 -4.53 7.81
N VAL A 9 -8.98 -5.30 8.87
CA VAL A 9 -9.20 -4.89 10.26
C VAL A 9 -7.83 -4.81 10.93
N SER A 10 -7.52 -3.68 11.55
CA SER A 10 -6.24 -3.45 12.21
C SER A 10 -6.06 -4.41 13.39
N LYS A 11 -4.82 -4.82 13.65
CA LYS A 11 -4.49 -5.46 14.93
C LYS A 11 -4.76 -4.49 16.09
N ALA A 12 -5.12 -5.03 17.25
CA ALA A 12 -5.19 -4.24 18.48
C ALA A 12 -3.80 -3.64 18.77
N VAL A 13 -3.73 -2.34 19.02
CA VAL A 13 -2.49 -1.65 19.37
C VAL A 13 -2.50 -1.40 20.88
N ALA A 14 -1.46 -1.87 21.57
CA ALA A 14 -1.31 -1.63 23.00
C ALA A 14 -1.36 -0.12 23.31
N GLY A 15 -2.24 0.28 24.24
CA GLY A 15 -2.45 1.68 24.61
C GLY A 15 -3.48 2.44 23.77
N ASN A 16 -4.23 1.77 22.88
CA ASN A 16 -5.36 2.37 22.17
C ASN A 16 -6.64 1.54 22.34
N ASN A 17 -7.78 2.20 22.57
CA ASN A 17 -9.06 1.55 22.90
C ASN A 17 -9.91 1.18 21.66
N GLY A 18 -9.32 1.06 20.46
CA GLY A 18 -10.11 0.87 19.24
C GLY A 18 -9.43 0.11 18.12
N PHE A 19 -10.23 -0.70 17.42
CA PHE A 19 -9.90 -1.26 16.13
C PHE A 19 -10.22 -0.25 15.02
N ARG A 20 -9.36 -0.17 14.02
CA ARG A 20 -9.63 0.50 12.75
C ARG A 20 -9.95 -0.55 11.71
N PHE A 21 -10.87 -0.25 10.80
CA PHE A 21 -11.11 -1.08 9.63
C PHE A 21 -11.08 -0.22 8.39
N PHE A 22 -10.75 -0.84 7.27
CA PHE A 22 -10.74 -0.22 5.95
C PHE A 22 -11.81 -0.86 5.10
N VAL A 23 -12.42 -0.05 4.26
CA VAL A 23 -13.45 -0.49 3.32
C VAL A 23 -13.10 -0.01 1.93
N GLN A 24 -13.48 -0.81 0.95
CA GLN A 24 -13.45 -0.46 -0.45
C GLN A 24 -14.89 -0.48 -0.97
N PHE A 25 -15.32 0.58 -1.66
CA PHE A 25 -16.60 0.55 -2.35
C PHE A 25 -16.54 -0.44 -3.51
N ASN A 26 -17.58 -1.26 -3.66
CA ASN A 26 -17.64 -2.28 -4.71
C ASN A 26 -17.58 -1.64 -6.11
N ALA A 27 -18.07 -0.41 -6.25
CA ALA A 27 -18.00 0.37 -7.49
C ALA A 27 -16.56 0.74 -7.89
N ASP A 28 -15.63 0.83 -6.93
CA ASP A 28 -14.23 1.20 -7.17
C ASP A 28 -13.34 -0.05 -7.36
N ALA A 29 -13.88 -1.25 -7.16
CA ALA A 29 -13.14 -2.51 -7.33
C ALA A 29 -12.50 -2.66 -8.73
N PRO A 30 -13.20 -2.37 -9.85
CA PRO A 30 -12.59 -2.44 -11.17
C PRO A 30 -11.45 -1.45 -11.36
N LEU A 31 -11.54 -0.26 -10.75
CA LEU A 31 -10.49 0.76 -10.84
C LEU A 31 -9.23 0.34 -10.07
N VAL A 32 -9.40 -0.20 -8.87
CA VAL A 32 -8.27 -0.71 -8.07
C VAL A 32 -7.62 -1.90 -8.77
N GLN A 33 -8.41 -2.82 -9.33
CA GLN A 33 -7.90 -3.95 -10.11
C GLN A 33 -7.08 -3.46 -11.32
N ALA A 34 -7.64 -2.58 -12.15
CA ALA A 34 -6.93 -2.03 -13.32
C ALA A 34 -5.65 -1.27 -12.94
N THR A 35 -5.63 -0.63 -11.76
CA THR A 35 -4.44 0.05 -11.25
C THR A 35 -3.36 -0.95 -10.84
N ASN A 36 -3.73 -2.01 -10.12
CA ASN A 36 -2.79 -3.07 -9.75
C ASN A 36 -2.25 -3.82 -10.96
N GLU A 37 -3.10 -4.11 -11.96
CA GLU A 37 -2.68 -4.73 -13.22
C GLU A 37 -1.63 -3.86 -13.93
N LYS A 38 -1.85 -2.54 -14.03
CA LYS A 38 -0.88 -1.60 -14.62
C LYS A 38 0.44 -1.52 -13.84
N LEU A 39 0.38 -1.53 -12.50
CA LEU A 39 1.60 -1.56 -11.68
C LEU A 39 2.43 -2.83 -11.92
N ASN A 40 1.76 -3.95 -12.18
CA ASN A 40 2.38 -5.27 -12.32
C ASN A 40 2.59 -5.69 -13.78
N SER A 41 2.22 -4.88 -14.77
CA SER A 41 2.36 -5.22 -16.20
C SER A 41 3.79 -5.10 -16.74
N GLY A 42 4.78 -4.78 -15.90
CA GLY A 42 6.15 -4.51 -16.32
C GLY A 42 6.34 -3.17 -17.03
N ALA A 43 5.29 -2.35 -17.15
CA ALA A 43 5.34 -1.01 -17.76
C ALA A 43 5.99 0.03 -16.85
N LEU A 44 6.13 -0.26 -15.54
CA LEU A 44 7.14 0.34 -14.69
C LEU A 44 8.52 -0.25 -15.06
N ALA A 45 8.86 -0.22 -16.35
CA ALA A 45 10.23 -0.31 -16.75
C ALA A 45 10.91 0.88 -16.07
N LEU A 46 11.70 0.60 -15.04
CA LEU A 46 12.75 1.50 -14.59
C LEU A 46 13.57 1.76 -15.84
N GLY A 47 13.24 2.83 -16.55
CA GLY A 47 14.04 3.29 -17.69
C GLY A 47 15.49 3.32 -17.21
N ASP A 48 16.37 2.76 -18.06
CA ASP A 48 17.79 2.53 -17.82
C ASP A 48 18.32 3.21 -16.57
N ALA A 49 18.63 2.40 -15.57
CA ALA A 49 18.95 2.77 -14.21
C ALA A 49 20.11 3.78 -14.08
N GLU A 50 19.87 5.03 -14.44
CA GLU A 50 20.49 6.20 -13.83
C GLU A 50 19.70 6.46 -12.55
N SER A 51 20.10 5.68 -11.54
CA SER A 51 19.83 5.82 -10.10
C SER A 51 19.04 7.06 -9.65
N THR A 52 17.72 7.09 -9.85
CA THR A 52 16.87 7.97 -9.04
C THR A 52 16.84 7.38 -7.63
N SER A 53 17.73 7.86 -6.76
CA SER A 53 17.75 7.47 -5.35
C SER A 53 16.41 7.81 -4.71
N PHE A 54 15.55 6.82 -4.53
CA PHE A 54 14.31 7.00 -3.79
C PHE A 54 14.63 7.15 -2.31
N VAL A 55 14.38 8.35 -1.76
CA VAL A 55 14.55 8.62 -0.32
C VAL A 55 13.19 8.57 0.36
N PRO A 56 12.87 7.50 1.12
CA PRO A 56 11.57 7.37 1.77
C PRO A 56 11.41 8.45 2.84
N ARG A 57 10.26 9.12 2.84
CA ARG A 57 9.86 10.10 3.86
C ARG A 57 8.41 9.83 4.24
N ARG A 58 8.10 9.94 5.54
CA ARG A 58 6.73 9.79 6.04
C ARG A 58 5.78 10.69 5.25
N GLY A 59 4.69 10.11 4.77
CA GLY A 59 3.67 10.76 3.95
C GLY A 59 3.86 10.57 2.44
N LEU A 60 5.04 10.18 1.95
CA LEU A 60 5.26 9.96 0.52
C LEU A 60 4.47 8.76 0.01
N LEU A 61 3.87 8.94 -1.16
CA LEU A 61 3.29 7.85 -1.96
C LEU A 61 4.42 7.14 -2.72
N CYS A 62 4.35 5.82 -2.76
CA CYS A 62 5.29 4.97 -3.47
C CYS A 62 4.61 3.70 -3.99
N ALA A 63 5.33 2.94 -4.81
CA ALA A 63 5.02 1.53 -5.01
C ALA A 63 5.78 0.72 -3.95
N ALA A 64 5.13 -0.28 -3.37
CA ALA A 64 5.75 -1.22 -2.45
C ALA A 64 5.36 -2.63 -2.86
N ARG A 65 6.30 -3.57 -2.75
CA ARG A 65 6.05 -4.98 -3.04
C ARG A 65 5.56 -5.67 -1.79
N PHE A 66 4.35 -6.22 -1.84
CA PHE A 66 3.76 -6.95 -0.71
C PHE A 66 4.42 -8.33 -0.59
N SER A 67 4.85 -8.70 0.61
CA SER A 67 5.63 -9.94 0.79
C SER A 67 4.87 -11.23 0.57
N VAL A 68 3.52 -11.21 0.68
CA VAL A 68 2.70 -12.42 0.61
C VAL A 68 2.57 -12.94 -0.83
N ASP A 69 2.38 -12.05 -1.81
CA ASP A 69 2.17 -12.42 -3.21
C ASP A 69 3.28 -11.91 -4.15
N ASN A 70 4.22 -11.10 -3.64
CA ASN A 70 5.30 -10.48 -4.40
C ASN A 70 4.83 -9.53 -5.51
N LEU A 71 3.60 -9.01 -5.42
CA LEU A 71 3.07 -8.03 -6.35
C LEU A 71 3.30 -6.60 -5.85
N TRP A 72 3.33 -5.65 -6.78
CA TRP A 72 3.45 -4.22 -6.50
C TRP A 72 2.08 -3.60 -6.23
N TYR A 73 2.02 -2.77 -5.19
CA TYR A 73 0.83 -2.07 -4.76
C TYR A 73 1.13 -0.60 -4.52
N ARG A 74 0.09 0.24 -4.58
CA ARG A 74 0.19 1.62 -4.13
C ARG A 74 0.29 1.66 -2.62
N ALA A 75 1.28 2.40 -2.13
CA ALA A 75 1.54 2.50 -0.72
C ALA A 75 1.87 3.93 -0.31
N ARG A 76 1.75 4.19 0.99
CA ARG A 76 2.17 5.44 1.62
C ARG A 76 3.12 5.12 2.76
N VAL A 77 4.27 5.78 2.79
CA VAL A 77 5.22 5.65 3.91
C VAL A 77 4.58 6.21 5.18
N THR A 78 4.42 5.39 6.21
CA THR A 78 3.86 5.80 7.51
C THR A 78 4.95 6.02 8.54
N ARG A 79 6.09 5.33 8.42
CA ARG A 79 7.21 5.45 9.35
C ARG A 79 8.54 5.08 8.66
N VAL A 80 9.61 5.79 9.01
CA VAL A 80 10.99 5.48 8.57
C VAL A 80 11.86 5.42 9.82
N VAL A 81 12.51 4.28 10.07
CA VAL A 81 13.43 4.08 11.21
C VAL A 81 14.66 3.33 10.72
N LYS A 82 15.81 4.02 10.70
CA LYS A 82 17.07 3.49 10.16
C LYS A 82 16.88 2.98 8.72
N LYS A 83 16.97 1.66 8.51
CA LYS A 83 16.81 0.99 7.22
C LYS A 83 15.45 0.31 7.04
N GLN A 84 14.52 0.52 7.98
CA GLN A 84 13.18 -0.04 7.95
C GLN A 84 12.16 1.02 7.57
N VAL A 85 11.27 0.69 6.65
CA VAL A 85 10.21 1.58 6.17
C VAL A 85 8.87 0.89 6.37
N THR A 86 8.03 1.44 7.24
CA THR A 86 6.64 1.00 7.36
C THR A 86 5.80 1.72 6.32
N VAL A 87 5.02 0.96 5.56
CA VAL A 87 4.11 1.46 4.53
C VAL A 87 2.68 0.99 4.81
N LEU A 88 1.70 1.82 4.42
CA LEU A 88 0.28 1.47 4.37
C LEU A 88 -0.10 1.24 2.91
N PHE A 89 -0.64 0.07 2.57
CA PHE A 89 -1.19 -0.20 1.25
C PHE A 89 -2.53 0.54 1.10
N ILE A 90 -2.53 1.65 0.37
CA ILE A 90 -3.62 2.65 0.46
C ILE A 90 -4.95 2.15 -0.10
N ASP A 91 -4.92 1.13 -0.94
CA ASP A 91 -6.10 0.52 -1.55
C ASP A 91 -6.76 -0.55 -0.66
N PHE A 92 -6.05 -1.04 0.36
CA PHE A 92 -6.46 -2.21 1.15
C PHE A 92 -6.46 -1.95 2.66
N GLY A 93 -5.55 -1.10 3.15
CA GLY A 93 -5.49 -0.69 4.55
C GLY A 93 -4.56 -1.51 5.44
N ASN A 94 -3.95 -2.58 4.94
CA ASN A 94 -2.91 -3.31 5.65
C ASN A 94 -1.58 -2.54 5.65
N GLU A 95 -0.78 -2.77 6.68
CA GLU A 95 0.56 -2.18 6.83
C GLU A 95 1.62 -3.26 6.82
N GLU A 96 2.80 -2.93 6.29
CA GLU A 96 3.98 -3.79 6.31
C GLU A 96 5.23 -2.96 6.58
N THR A 97 6.20 -3.53 7.28
CA THR A 97 7.54 -2.96 7.40
C THR A 97 8.48 -3.70 6.46
N ILE A 98 9.06 -2.94 5.53
CA ILE A 98 10.02 -3.37 4.50
C ILE A 98 11.44 -3.01 4.96
#